data_AF-A0A7S1WJ42-F1
#
_entry.id   AF-A0A7S1WJ42-F1
#
_cell.length_a   1.000
_cell.length_b   1.000
_cell.length_c   1.000
_cell.angle_alpha   90.00
_cell.angle_beta   90.00
_cell.angle_gamma   90.00
#
_symmetry.space_group_name_H-M   'P 1'
#
loop_
_entity.id
_entity.type
_entity.pdbx_description
1 polymer ?
#
loop_
_entity_poly.entity_id
_entity_poly.type
_entity_poly.pdbx_seq_one_letter_code
_entity_poly.pdbx_strand_id
1 'polypeptide(L)'
;VEQKASDFKETLESWLKRKIQQHLERLMDRIPGVVKDSLEDPDMPRAVSRAKDRGVDAVWPDIRDEIMWEVAVLLDGKPPEEEEDFGACCCLCRFFRYHIYPNDKTIWGQFRDPVYITFTLVSLIPVSGLCPLIFLLLFLIIDKRDEYQLIQFILQFKGTQFLSHGIIRTVTGFFTYIGCVTAPASEVEHSCEENGPGIAGRMEVVLAGWVMQIVLVWSAFCFLPFSKDKGRSQLTGQIQYEPSE
;
A
#
# COMPACT_ATOMS: atom_id res chain seq x y z
N VAL A 1 -15.12 -43.11 -39.57
CA VAL A 1 -15.93 -42.73 -38.39
C VAL A 1 -15.17 -41.72 -37.52
N GLU A 2 -13.88 -41.91 -37.31
CA GLU A 2 -13.00 -40.95 -36.60
C GLU A 2 -13.01 -39.52 -37.16
N GLN A 3 -12.88 -39.32 -38.48
CA GLN A 3 -12.92 -37.97 -39.06
C GLN A 3 -14.22 -37.22 -38.77
N LYS A 4 -15.38 -37.90 -38.82
CA LYS A 4 -16.67 -37.27 -38.49
C LYS A 4 -16.81 -36.92 -37.01
N ALA A 5 -16.15 -37.66 -36.13
CA ALA A 5 -16.13 -37.35 -34.70
C ALA A 5 -15.23 -36.16 -34.38
N SER A 6 -14.08 -36.05 -35.08
CA SER A 6 -13.18 -34.89 -35.03
C SER A 6 -13.87 -33.61 -35.49
N ASP A 7 -14.46 -33.63 -36.69
CA ASP A 7 -15.15 -32.46 -37.26
C ASP A 7 -16.33 -32.01 -36.38
N PHE A 8 -17.06 -32.96 -35.80
CA PHE A 8 -18.15 -32.67 -34.88
C PHE A 8 -17.65 -32.01 -33.59
N LYS A 9 -16.51 -32.46 -33.05
CA LYS A 9 -15.90 -31.87 -31.86
C LYS A 9 -15.45 -30.43 -32.11
N GLU A 10 -14.76 -30.16 -33.23
CA GLU A 10 -14.34 -28.80 -33.59
C GLU A 10 -15.53 -27.85 -33.84
N THR A 11 -16.58 -28.37 -34.47
CA THR A 11 -17.81 -27.60 -34.69
C THR A 11 -18.52 -27.30 -33.37
N LEU A 12 -18.53 -28.27 -32.44
CA LEU A 12 -19.09 -28.09 -31.10
C LEU A 12 -18.28 -27.07 -30.28
N GLU A 13 -16.94 -27.15 -30.31
CA GLU A 13 -16.05 -26.23 -29.61
C GLU A 13 -16.17 -24.80 -30.14
N SER A 14 -16.18 -24.61 -31.47
CA SER A 14 -16.36 -23.29 -32.07
C SER A 14 -17.75 -22.70 -31.79
N TRP A 15 -18.80 -23.53 -31.80
CA TRP A 15 -20.14 -23.12 -31.40
C TRP A 15 -20.21 -22.74 -29.92
N LEU A 16 -19.60 -23.54 -29.05
CA LEU A 16 -19.52 -23.29 -27.61
C LEU A 16 -18.78 -21.98 -27.31
N LYS A 17 -17.61 -21.77 -27.92
CA LYS A 17 -16.82 -20.53 -27.78
C LYS A 17 -17.62 -19.30 -28.17
N ARG A 18 -18.32 -19.32 -29.31
CA ARG A 18 -19.17 -18.20 -29.76
C ARG A 18 -20.34 -17.95 -28.80
N LYS A 19 -20.97 -19.00 -28.28
CA LYS A 19 -22.05 -18.89 -27.28
C LYS A 19 -21.55 -18.30 -25.96
N ILE A 20 -20.37 -18.70 -25.50
CA ILE A 20 -19.72 -18.18 -24.30
C ILE A 20 -19.37 -16.70 -24.50
N GLN A 21 -18.74 -16.33 -25.61
CA GLN A 21 -18.40 -14.94 -25.93
C GLN A 21 -19.64 -14.03 -25.92
N GLN A 22 -20.74 -14.44 -26.57
CA GLN A 22 -21.99 -13.68 -26.58
C GLN A 22 -22.66 -13.55 -25.20
N HIS A 23 -22.37 -14.47 -24.28
CA HIS A 23 -22.85 -14.41 -22.90
C HIS A 23 -21.93 -13.52 -22.05
N LEU A 24 -20.62 -13.61 -22.27
CA LEU A 24 -19.59 -12.83 -21.58
C LEU A 24 -19.69 -11.34 -21.93
N GLU A 25 -19.90 -10.99 -23.20
CA GLU A 25 -20.15 -9.60 -23.62
C GLU A 25 -21.32 -8.97 -22.86
N ARG A 26 -22.43 -9.70 -22.74
CA ARG A 26 -23.62 -9.26 -21.98
C ARG A 26 -23.37 -9.15 -20.48
N LEU A 27 -22.46 -9.93 -19.94
CA LEU A 27 -22.06 -9.84 -18.53
C LEU A 27 -21.11 -8.66 -18.31
N MET A 28 -20.16 -8.43 -19.22
CA MET A 28 -19.19 -7.35 -19.13
C MET A 28 -19.82 -5.97 -19.06
N ASP A 29 -20.93 -5.75 -19.76
CA ASP A 29 -21.63 -4.46 -19.71
C ASP A 29 -22.24 -4.16 -18.32
N ARG A 30 -22.37 -5.16 -17.44
CA ARG A 30 -22.86 -5.00 -16.04
C ARG A 30 -21.73 -4.87 -15.01
N ILE A 31 -20.54 -5.35 -15.33
CA ILE A 31 -19.39 -5.30 -14.42
C ILE A 31 -18.99 -3.87 -14.00
N PRO A 32 -19.01 -2.82 -14.84
CA PRO A 32 -18.56 -1.50 -14.39
C PRO A 32 -19.47 -0.94 -13.29
N GLY A 33 -20.77 -1.25 -13.30
CA GLY A 33 -21.69 -0.91 -12.21
C GLY A 33 -21.30 -1.62 -10.91
N VAL A 34 -21.05 -2.92 -10.97
CA VAL A 34 -20.64 -3.73 -9.82
C VAL A 34 -19.29 -3.27 -9.27
N VAL A 35 -18.32 -2.93 -10.13
CA VAL A 35 -17.01 -2.43 -9.72
C VAL A 35 -17.12 -1.06 -9.06
N LYS A 36 -17.93 -0.15 -9.61
CA LYS A 36 -18.19 1.15 -8.98
C LYS A 36 -18.81 1.01 -7.60
N ASP A 37 -19.78 0.11 -7.46
CA ASP A 37 -20.46 -0.15 -6.18
C ASP A 37 -19.53 -0.86 -5.19
N SER A 38 -18.70 -1.79 -5.66
CA SER A 38 -17.72 -2.52 -4.82
C SER A 38 -16.56 -1.63 -4.36
N LEU A 39 -16.20 -0.61 -5.14
CA LEU A 39 -15.20 0.39 -4.76
C LEU A 39 -15.82 1.57 -4.01
N GLU A 40 -17.13 1.59 -3.80
CA GLU A 40 -17.78 2.65 -3.05
C GLU A 40 -17.50 2.46 -1.56
N ASP A 41 -17.02 3.54 -0.96
CA ASP A 41 -16.70 3.59 0.46
C ASP A 41 -17.65 4.59 1.12
N PRO A 42 -18.39 4.20 2.18
CA PRO A 42 -19.34 5.08 2.86
C PRO A 42 -18.68 6.36 3.41
N ASP A 43 -17.37 6.33 3.64
CA ASP A 43 -16.62 7.41 4.27
C ASP A 43 -15.93 8.34 3.26
N MET A 44 -15.98 8.02 1.97
CA MET A 44 -15.32 8.77 0.90
C MET A 44 -16.03 10.10 0.58
N PRO A 45 -15.27 11.22 0.42
CA PRO A 45 -15.86 12.48 -0.02
C PRO A 45 -16.49 12.37 -1.42
N ARG A 46 -17.63 13.06 -1.63
CA ARG A 46 -18.36 13.04 -2.91
C ARG A 46 -17.51 13.45 -4.12
N ALA A 47 -16.53 14.33 -3.94
CA ALA A 47 -15.61 14.72 -5.01
C ALA A 47 -14.75 13.54 -5.48
N VAL A 48 -14.30 12.70 -4.54
CA VAL A 48 -13.47 11.53 -4.79
C VAL A 48 -14.30 10.39 -5.37
N SER A 49 -15.52 10.15 -4.85
CA SER A 49 -16.44 9.14 -5.40
C SER A 49 -16.77 9.43 -6.88
N ARG A 50 -17.02 10.70 -7.24
CA ARG A 50 -17.18 11.12 -8.65
C ARG A 50 -15.93 10.96 -9.49
N ALA A 51 -14.75 11.21 -8.92
CA ALA A 51 -13.49 11.04 -9.63
C ALA A 51 -13.20 9.55 -9.88
N LYS A 52 -13.49 8.69 -8.90
CA LYS A 52 -13.45 7.23 -8.99
C LYS A 52 -14.37 6.72 -10.10
N ASP A 53 -15.63 7.15 -10.14
CA ASP A 53 -16.57 6.73 -11.19
C ASP A 53 -16.05 7.06 -12.60
N ARG A 54 -15.52 8.28 -12.78
CA ARG A 54 -14.89 8.69 -14.04
C ARG A 54 -13.64 7.89 -14.38
N GLY A 55 -12.83 7.56 -13.37
CA GLY A 55 -11.65 6.72 -13.54
C GLY A 55 -12.03 5.31 -14.00
N VAL A 56 -13.02 4.70 -13.35
CA VAL A 56 -13.55 3.39 -13.76
C VAL A 56 -14.08 3.46 -15.19
N ASP A 57 -14.88 4.46 -15.53
CA ASP A 57 -15.41 4.60 -16.90
C ASP A 57 -14.31 4.82 -17.96
N ALA A 58 -13.26 5.55 -17.62
CA ALA A 58 -12.15 5.81 -18.52
C ALA A 58 -11.27 4.56 -18.77
N VAL A 59 -11.08 3.73 -17.74
CA VAL A 59 -10.20 2.55 -17.78
C VAL A 59 -10.96 1.27 -18.15
N TRP A 60 -12.29 1.26 -18.02
CA TRP A 60 -13.14 0.12 -18.36
C TRP A 60 -12.91 -0.48 -19.75
N PRO A 61 -12.80 0.28 -20.86
CA PRO A 61 -12.57 -0.32 -22.17
C PRO A 61 -11.29 -1.16 -22.21
N ASP A 62 -10.20 -0.67 -21.62
CA ASP A 62 -8.92 -1.37 -21.58
C ASP A 62 -9.00 -2.65 -20.72
N ILE A 63 -9.67 -2.56 -19.56
CA ILE A 63 -9.90 -3.72 -18.68
C ILE A 63 -10.78 -4.77 -19.36
N ARG A 64 -11.80 -4.35 -20.13
CA ARG A 64 -12.72 -5.28 -20.79
C ARG A 64 -11.99 -6.15 -21.82
N ASP A 65 -11.06 -5.57 -22.56
CA ASP A 65 -10.30 -6.32 -23.57
C ASP A 65 -9.33 -7.32 -22.92
N GLU A 66 -8.71 -6.96 -21.80
CA GLU A 66 -7.82 -7.85 -21.04
C GLU A 66 -8.59 -8.98 -20.32
N ILE A 67 -9.72 -8.68 -19.68
CA ILE A 67 -10.57 -9.69 -19.00
C ILE A 67 -11.16 -10.67 -20.01
N MET A 68 -11.55 -10.20 -21.20
CA MET A 68 -12.03 -11.08 -22.28
C MET A 68 -10.97 -12.12 -22.67
N TRP A 69 -9.69 -11.73 -22.60
CA TRP A 69 -8.56 -12.59 -22.87
C TRP A 69 -8.25 -13.55 -21.70
N GLU A 70 -8.24 -13.06 -20.46
CA GLU A 70 -7.95 -13.90 -19.27
C GLU A 70 -9.09 -14.88 -18.92
N VAL A 71 -10.35 -14.52 -19.11
CA VAL A 71 -11.49 -15.43 -18.86
C VAL A 71 -11.44 -16.64 -19.79
N ALA A 72 -10.89 -16.48 -21.00
CA ALA A 72 -10.65 -17.59 -21.92
C ALA A 72 -9.60 -18.58 -21.39
N VAL A 73 -8.70 -18.13 -20.50
CA VAL A 73 -7.64 -18.92 -19.87
C VAL A 73 -8.07 -19.48 -18.50
N LEU A 74 -8.90 -18.76 -17.75
CA LEU A 74 -9.37 -19.15 -16.41
C LEU A 74 -10.47 -20.22 -16.40
N LEU A 75 -11.04 -20.56 -17.57
CA LEU A 75 -12.05 -21.61 -17.70
C LEU A 75 -11.55 -23.04 -17.35
N ASP A 76 -10.26 -23.21 -17.03
CA ASP A 76 -9.66 -24.48 -16.58
C ASP A 76 -9.28 -24.54 -15.07
N GLY A 77 -9.59 -23.52 -14.25
CA GLY A 77 -9.11 -23.45 -12.86
C GLY A 77 -10.19 -23.37 -11.79
N LYS A 78 -10.02 -24.11 -10.67
CA LYS A 78 -10.81 -23.95 -9.44
C LYS A 78 -10.36 -22.73 -8.63
N PRO A 79 -11.27 -22.07 -7.88
CA PRO A 79 -10.92 -20.97 -7.00
C PRO A 79 -10.07 -21.45 -5.81
N PRO A 80 -9.08 -20.65 -5.37
CA PRO A 80 -8.26 -20.98 -4.21
C PRO A 80 -9.06 -20.81 -2.91
N GLU A 81 -8.79 -21.70 -1.95
CA GLU A 81 -9.28 -21.60 -0.57
C GLU A 81 -8.36 -20.67 0.24
N GLU A 82 -8.98 -19.79 1.03
CA GLU A 82 -8.29 -18.88 1.95
C GLU A 82 -7.88 -19.64 3.23
N GLU A 83 -6.58 -19.72 3.52
CA GLU A 83 -6.09 -20.24 4.82
C GLU A 83 -5.97 -19.11 5.84
N GLU A 84 -6.83 -19.14 6.87
CA GLU A 84 -6.73 -18.27 8.05
C GLU A 84 -5.59 -18.74 8.98
N ASP A 85 -4.45 -18.06 8.94
CA ASP A 85 -3.35 -18.34 9.88
C ASP A 85 -3.37 -17.36 11.07
N PHE A 86 -3.89 -17.83 12.21
CA PHE A 86 -3.97 -17.10 13.48
C PHE A 86 -2.60 -17.01 14.18
N GLY A 87 -1.73 -16.14 13.66
CA GLY A 87 -0.45 -15.81 14.27
C GLY A 87 -0.46 -14.50 15.08
N ALA A 88 -0.72 -14.58 16.39
CA ALA A 88 -0.08 -13.84 17.51
C ALA A 88 -0.97 -13.80 18.76
N CYS A 89 -0.43 -14.28 19.89
CA CYS A 89 -1.11 -14.57 21.16
C CYS A 89 -1.41 -13.34 22.06
N CYS A 90 -1.10 -12.10 21.65
CA CYS A 90 -1.34 -10.91 22.48
C CYS A 90 -2.49 -10.04 21.96
N CYS A 91 -3.57 -9.93 22.75
CA CYS A 91 -4.73 -9.07 22.46
C CYS A 91 -4.33 -7.60 22.20
N LEU A 92 -3.29 -7.11 22.89
CA LEU A 92 -2.79 -5.74 22.73
C LEU A 92 -2.10 -5.53 21.38
N CYS A 93 -1.27 -6.48 20.94
CA CYS A 93 -0.61 -6.43 19.64
C CYS A 93 -1.64 -6.59 18.52
N ARG A 94 -2.66 -7.44 18.71
CA ARG A 94 -3.79 -7.56 17.78
C ARG A 94 -4.57 -6.26 17.66
N PHE A 95 -4.84 -5.58 18.78
CA PHE A 95 -5.51 -4.29 18.81
C PHE A 95 -4.73 -3.24 18.01
N PHE A 96 -3.46 -3.01 18.35
CA PHE A 96 -2.64 -2.03 17.62
C PHE A 96 -2.46 -2.40 16.15
N ARG A 97 -2.23 -3.68 15.82
CA ARG A 97 -2.08 -4.13 14.44
C ARG A 97 -3.34 -3.85 13.62
N TYR A 98 -4.53 -4.10 14.17
CA TYR A 98 -5.78 -3.85 13.48
C TYR A 98 -6.02 -2.35 13.23
N HIS A 99 -5.64 -1.48 14.17
CA HIS A 99 -5.81 -0.03 14.01
C HIS A 99 -4.75 0.61 13.08
N ILE A 100 -3.55 0.03 12.96
CA ILE A 100 -2.44 0.61 12.19
C ILE A 100 -2.36 0.02 10.77
N TYR A 101 -2.62 -1.27 10.62
CA TYR A 101 -2.62 -1.99 9.35
C TYR A 101 -3.91 -2.81 9.18
N PRO A 102 -5.08 -2.16 9.05
CA PRO A 102 -6.33 -2.88 8.82
C PRO A 102 -6.34 -3.47 7.41
N ASN A 103 -6.80 -4.72 7.29
CA ASN A 103 -6.98 -5.41 6.02
C ASN A 103 -8.37 -5.17 5.41
N ASP A 104 -9.31 -4.70 6.23
CA ASP A 104 -10.74 -4.57 5.93
C ASP A 104 -11.20 -3.11 5.76
N LYS A 105 -10.35 -2.15 6.14
CA LYS A 105 -10.68 -0.71 6.07
C LYS A 105 -9.97 -0.05 4.90
N THR A 106 -10.73 0.76 4.19
CA THR A 106 -10.23 1.69 3.18
C THR A 106 -9.41 2.83 3.81
N ILE A 107 -8.71 3.58 2.96
CA ILE A 107 -7.93 4.77 3.38
C ILE A 107 -8.84 5.79 4.11
N TRP A 108 -10.08 6.00 3.67
CA TRP A 108 -10.98 6.96 4.31
C TRP A 108 -11.49 6.46 5.66
N GLY A 109 -11.77 5.16 5.78
CA GLY A 109 -12.09 4.53 7.07
C GLY A 109 -10.93 4.63 8.07
N GLN A 110 -9.68 4.49 7.61
CA GLN A 110 -8.48 4.69 8.44
C GLN A 110 -8.36 6.13 8.96
N PHE A 111 -8.65 7.14 8.13
CA PHE A 111 -8.58 8.55 8.55
C PHE A 111 -9.62 8.96 9.59
N ARG A 112 -10.62 8.11 9.88
CA ARG A 112 -11.57 8.33 10.98
C ARG A 112 -11.20 7.61 12.26
N ASP A 113 -10.22 6.70 12.20
CA ASP A 113 -9.79 5.94 13.35
C ASP A 113 -8.91 6.81 14.25
N PRO A 114 -9.35 7.15 15.48
CA PRO A 114 -8.62 8.08 16.34
C PRO A 114 -7.26 7.53 16.76
N VAL A 115 -7.12 6.20 16.84
CA VAL A 115 -5.85 5.55 17.20
C VAL A 115 -4.85 5.73 16.06
N TYR A 116 -5.27 5.47 14.81
CA TYR A 116 -4.45 5.66 13.62
C TYR A 116 -3.97 7.11 13.49
N ILE A 117 -4.89 8.08 13.63
CA ILE A 117 -4.56 9.51 13.53
C ILE A 117 -3.56 9.89 14.62
N THR A 118 -3.79 9.47 15.87
CA THR A 118 -2.90 9.81 16.98
C THR A 118 -1.51 9.25 16.73
N PHE A 119 -1.38 7.97 16.36
CA PHE A 119 -0.09 7.38 16.04
C PHE A 119 0.60 8.08 14.88
N THR A 120 -0.13 8.39 13.81
CA THR A 120 0.41 9.08 12.64
C THR A 120 0.91 10.47 13.02
N LEU A 121 0.09 11.28 13.68
CA LEU A 121 0.46 12.63 14.10
C LEU A 121 1.66 12.64 15.03
N VAL A 122 1.70 11.75 16.03
CA VAL A 122 2.84 11.64 16.95
C VAL A 122 4.11 11.21 16.20
N SER A 123 3.99 10.34 15.19
CA SER A 123 5.11 9.92 14.34
C SER A 123 5.64 11.05 13.44
N LEU A 124 4.81 12.05 13.12
CA LEU A 124 5.19 13.21 12.32
C LEU A 124 5.94 14.29 13.11
N ILE A 125 5.87 14.28 14.44
CA ILE A 125 6.51 15.31 15.27
C ILE A 125 8.04 15.14 15.19
N PRO A 126 8.81 16.15 14.73
CA PRO A 126 10.26 16.06 14.59
C PRO A 126 11.00 16.21 15.93
N VAL A 127 10.54 15.52 16.97
CA VAL A 127 11.21 15.45 18.28
C VAL A 127 12.33 14.41 18.21
N SER A 128 13.54 14.85 18.57
CA SER A 128 14.75 14.01 18.59
C SER A 128 14.51 12.70 19.35
N GLY A 129 14.63 11.57 18.66
CA GLY A 129 14.51 10.24 19.26
C GLY A 129 13.09 9.65 19.34
N LEU A 130 12.02 10.45 19.18
CA LEU A 130 10.65 9.94 19.31
C LEU A 130 10.24 9.09 18.10
N CYS A 131 10.44 9.61 16.88
CA CYS A 131 10.15 8.87 15.64
C CYS A 131 10.85 7.49 15.59
N PRO A 132 12.19 7.36 15.79
CA PRO A 132 12.84 6.05 15.79
C PRO A 132 12.27 5.08 16.84
N LEU A 133 11.90 5.56 18.03
CA LEU A 133 11.29 4.74 19.06
C LEU A 133 9.89 4.25 18.67
N ILE A 134 9.08 5.09 18.05
CA ILE A 134 7.76 4.67 17.56
C ILE A 134 7.91 3.61 16.47
N PHE A 135 8.79 3.82 15.49
CA PHE A 135 9.03 2.83 14.45
C PHE A 135 9.66 1.54 14.97
N LEU A 136 10.43 1.58 16.06
CA LEU A 136 10.85 0.37 16.77
C LEU A 136 9.65 -0.37 17.35
N LEU A 137 8.76 0.33 18.05
CA LEU A 137 7.56 -0.29 18.63
C LEU A 137 6.68 -0.90 17.54
N LEU A 138 6.48 -0.18 16.42
CA LEU A 138 5.78 -0.71 15.25
C LEU A 138 6.47 -1.94 14.70
N PHE A 139 7.79 -1.89 14.51
CA PHE A 139 8.57 -3.04 14.05
C PHE A 139 8.43 -4.24 14.99
N LEU A 140 8.30 -4.04 16.31
CA LEU A 140 8.03 -5.12 17.26
C LEU A 140 6.60 -5.69 17.13
N ILE A 141 5.60 -4.85 16.86
CA ILE A 141 4.19 -5.22 16.75
C ILE A 141 3.84 -5.94 15.44
N ILE A 142 4.46 -5.58 14.31
CA ILE A 142 4.14 -6.18 13.00
C ILE A 142 4.49 -7.67 12.92
N ASP A 143 3.74 -8.42 12.12
CA ASP A 143 4.11 -9.78 11.73
C ASP A 143 5.16 -9.73 10.61
N LYS A 144 6.37 -10.22 10.89
CA LYS A 144 7.50 -10.22 9.94
C LYS A 144 7.37 -11.32 8.88
N ARG A 145 6.43 -12.24 9.06
CA ARG A 145 6.13 -13.30 8.09
C ARG A 145 5.10 -12.88 7.06
N ASP A 146 4.44 -11.73 7.25
CA ASP A 146 3.44 -11.19 6.34
C ASP A 146 4.06 -10.10 5.46
N GLU A 147 4.10 -10.35 4.15
CA GLU A 147 4.71 -9.46 3.17
C GLU A 147 4.00 -8.10 3.14
N TYR A 148 2.66 -8.08 3.21
CA TYR A 148 1.88 -6.85 3.15
C TYR A 148 2.22 -5.92 4.31
N GLN A 149 2.27 -6.45 5.54
CA GLN A 149 2.61 -5.67 6.74
C GLN A 149 4.03 -5.13 6.67
N LEU A 150 4.97 -5.91 6.13
CA LEU A 150 6.37 -5.53 6.04
C LEU A 150 6.58 -4.42 5.00
N ILE A 151 5.91 -4.52 3.85
CA ILE A 151 5.90 -3.47 2.81
C ILE A 151 5.24 -2.19 3.34
N GLN A 152 4.07 -2.30 3.97
CA GLN A 152 3.38 -1.14 4.55
C GLN A 152 4.22 -0.44 5.62
N PHE A 153 4.93 -1.21 6.45
CA PHE A 153 5.90 -0.65 7.39
C PHE A 153 7.01 0.15 6.69
N ILE A 154 7.62 -0.40 5.64
CA ILE A 154 8.69 0.29 4.88
C ILE A 154 8.15 1.57 4.23
N LEU A 155 6.96 1.50 3.63
CA LEU A 155 6.32 2.65 2.97
C LEU A 155 5.96 3.75 3.97
N GLN A 156 5.34 3.42 5.10
CA GLN A 156 5.07 4.39 6.17
C GLN A 156 6.36 4.98 6.71
N PHE A 157 7.38 4.15 6.97
CA PHE A 157 8.66 4.60 7.48
C PHE A 157 9.31 5.63 6.56
N LYS A 158 9.40 5.33 5.26
CA LYS A 158 9.97 6.23 4.26
C LYS A 158 9.10 7.47 4.03
N GLY A 159 7.77 7.31 4.00
CA GLY A 159 6.82 8.40 3.87
C GLY A 159 6.92 9.39 5.02
N THR A 160 6.96 8.90 6.26
CA THR A 160 7.14 9.74 7.44
C THR A 160 8.52 10.41 7.45
N GLN A 161 9.59 9.72 7.06
CA GLN A 161 10.91 10.36 6.92
C GLN A 161 10.90 11.50 5.89
N PHE A 162 10.28 11.30 4.73
CA PHE A 162 10.15 12.34 3.73
C PHE A 162 9.38 13.56 4.26
N LEU A 163 8.26 13.34 4.93
CA LEU A 163 7.44 14.44 5.44
C LEU A 163 8.11 15.17 6.61
N SER A 164 8.59 14.43 7.62
CA SER A 164 9.15 15.00 8.85
C SER A 164 10.56 15.56 8.64
N HIS A 165 11.49 14.76 8.08
CA HIS A 165 12.88 15.19 7.86
C HIS A 165 13.05 16.00 6.57
N GLY A 166 12.28 15.69 5.52
CA GLY A 166 12.34 16.41 4.27
C GLY A 166 11.59 17.74 4.33
N ILE A 167 10.28 17.73 4.56
CA ILE A 167 9.46 18.95 4.48
C ILE A 167 9.53 19.75 5.78
N ILE A 168 9.08 19.17 6.90
CA ILE A 168 8.90 19.91 8.16
C ILE A 168 10.24 20.48 8.63
N ARG A 169 11.29 19.66 8.72
CA ARG A 169 12.60 20.11 9.20
C ARG A 169 13.26 21.14 8.28
N THR A 170 13.05 21.07 6.96
CA THR A 170 13.54 22.09 6.03
C THR A 170 12.82 23.42 6.22
N VAL A 171 11.49 23.39 6.37
CA VAL A 171 10.68 24.59 6.63
C VAL A 171 11.06 25.23 7.97
N THR A 172 11.15 24.44 9.04
CA THR A 172 11.60 24.93 10.35
C THR A 172 13.02 25.48 10.28
N GLY A 173 13.95 24.76 9.65
CA GLY A 173 15.34 25.20 9.48
C GLY A 173 15.45 26.52 8.69
N PHE A 174 14.62 26.70 7.66
CA PHE A 174 14.54 27.96 6.92
C PHE A 174 14.08 29.13 7.80
N PHE A 175 13.00 28.96 8.57
CA PHE A 175 12.53 30.02 9.48
C PHE A 175 13.53 30.32 10.60
N THR A 176 14.17 29.30 11.17
CA THR A 176 15.24 29.46 12.16
C THR A 176 16.43 30.20 11.57
N TYR A 177 16.83 29.87 10.33
CA TYR A 177 17.90 30.55 9.62
C TYR A 177 17.60 32.03 9.40
N ILE A 178 16.42 32.37 8.85
CA ILE A 178 15.99 33.75 8.64
C ILE A 178 15.88 34.51 9.96
N GLY A 179 15.30 33.87 10.99
CA GLY A 179 15.18 34.46 12.32
C GLY A 179 16.54 34.76 12.96
N CYS A 180 17.58 34.03 12.61
CA CYS A 180 18.90 34.23 13.16
C CYS A 180 19.79 35.19 12.34
N VAL A 181 19.73 35.10 11.01
CA VAL A 181 20.60 35.87 10.11
C VAL A 181 20.00 37.23 9.77
N THR A 182 18.67 37.32 9.62
CA THR A 182 18.01 38.50 9.05
C THR A 182 17.25 39.35 10.08
N ALA A 183 16.72 38.74 11.15
CA ALA A 183 15.95 39.47 12.15
C ALA A 183 16.77 40.35 13.13
N PRO A 184 18.01 40.00 13.56
CA PRO A 184 18.79 40.91 14.40
C PRO A 184 19.36 42.07 13.57
N ALA A 185 19.08 43.30 14.00
CA ALA A 185 19.45 44.54 13.31
C ALA A 185 20.85 45.09 13.67
N SER A 186 21.59 44.41 14.56
CA SER A 186 22.92 44.83 15.03
C SER A 186 23.96 43.73 14.78
N GLU A 187 25.10 44.09 14.17
CA GLU A 187 26.19 43.16 13.82
C GLU A 187 26.84 42.43 15.03
N VAL A 188 26.51 42.84 16.26
CA VAL A 188 27.15 42.37 17.50
C VAL A 188 26.33 41.29 18.22
N GLU A 189 25.07 41.05 17.82
CA GLU A 189 24.12 40.21 18.57
C GLU A 189 23.49 39.09 17.69
N HIS A 190 24.30 38.45 16.85
CA HIS A 190 23.88 37.28 16.07
C HIS A 190 23.95 36.00 16.91
N SER A 191 22.81 35.47 17.35
CA SER A 191 22.73 34.25 18.18
C SER A 191 22.79 32.93 17.38
N CYS A 192 23.43 32.91 16.20
CA CYS A 192 23.39 31.73 15.30
C CYS A 192 24.28 30.59 15.74
N GLU A 193 25.22 30.86 16.63
CA GLU A 193 26.02 29.83 17.28
C GLU A 193 25.19 29.00 18.28
N GLU A 194 24.13 29.56 18.86
CA GLU A 194 23.29 28.86 19.84
C GLU A 194 21.92 28.47 19.27
N ASN A 195 21.34 29.33 18.43
CA ASN A 195 20.00 29.17 17.84
C ASN A 195 20.04 28.79 16.36
N GLY A 196 21.21 28.49 15.83
CA GLY A 196 21.37 28.11 14.42
C GLY A 196 20.64 26.81 14.07
N PRO A 197 20.20 26.66 12.80
CA PRO A 197 19.60 25.42 12.35
C PRO A 197 20.61 24.26 12.51
N GLY A 198 20.22 23.22 13.26
CA GLY A 198 21.04 22.01 13.46
C GLY A 198 21.82 21.96 14.78
N ILE A 199 21.81 23.02 15.59
CA ILE A 199 22.47 23.07 16.90
C ILE A 199 21.53 22.56 18.03
N ALA A 200 20.23 22.58 17.77
CA ALA A 200 19.22 22.11 18.71
C ALA A 200 19.25 20.57 18.87
N GLY A 201 19.66 20.11 20.05
CA GLY A 201 19.54 18.73 20.51
C GLY A 201 20.88 18.07 20.86
N ARG A 202 20.83 17.02 21.69
CA ARG A 202 22.01 16.21 22.00
C ARG A 202 22.37 15.38 20.76
N MET A 203 23.51 15.69 20.14
CA MET A 203 24.01 15.00 18.93
C MET A 203 24.06 13.48 19.09
N GLU A 204 24.39 12.98 20.28
CA GLU A 204 24.39 11.54 20.62
C GLU A 204 23.03 10.88 20.35
N VAL A 205 21.93 11.52 20.78
CA VAL A 205 20.57 10.99 20.64
C VAL A 205 20.12 11.04 19.18
N VAL A 206 20.48 12.12 18.48
CA VAL A 206 20.16 12.28 17.05
C VAL A 206 20.88 11.22 16.22
N LEU A 207 22.17 11.02 16.47
CA LEU A 207 22.99 10.03 15.78
C LEU A 207 22.50 8.60 16.08
N ALA A 208 22.26 8.28 17.36
CA ALA A 208 21.73 6.98 17.76
C ALA A 208 20.37 6.69 17.10
N GLY A 209 19.48 7.68 17.08
CA GLY A 209 18.18 7.58 16.42
C GLY A 209 18.29 7.35 14.90
N TRP A 210 19.25 8.00 14.24
CA TRP A 210 19.51 7.82 12.82
C TRP A 210 20.07 6.42 12.51
N VAL A 211 21.04 5.93 13.29
CA VAL A 211 21.59 4.57 13.14
C VAL A 211 20.50 3.53 13.35
N MET A 212 19.67 3.71 14.39
CA MET A 212 18.54 2.85 14.68
C MET A 212 17.54 2.77 13.53
N GLN A 213 17.22 3.92 12.92
CA GLN A 213 16.38 3.99 11.72
C GLN A 213 16.94 3.19 10.55
N ILE A 214 18.25 3.27 10.30
CA ILE A 214 18.93 2.48 9.27
C ILE A 214 18.78 0.99 9.57
N VAL A 215 19.09 0.58 10.79
CA VAL A 215 19.01 -0.84 11.20
C VAL A 215 17.60 -1.39 11.02
N LEU A 216 16.56 -0.64 11.41
CA LEU A 216 15.16 -1.08 11.28
C LEU A 216 14.76 -1.31 9.82
N VAL A 217 15.10 -0.39 8.92
CA VAL A 217 14.76 -0.52 7.49
C VAL A 217 15.48 -1.68 6.85
N TRP A 218 16.79 -1.81 7.08
CA TRP A 218 17.55 -2.92 6.52
C TRP A 218 17.09 -4.26 7.08
N SER A 219 16.74 -4.31 8.37
CA SER A 219 16.14 -5.51 8.96
C SER A 219 14.82 -5.87 8.28
N ALA A 220 13.94 -4.90 8.00
CA ALA A 220 12.71 -5.13 7.26
C ALA A 220 12.99 -5.65 5.83
N PHE A 221 13.93 -5.06 5.09
CA PHE A 221 14.33 -5.55 3.77
C PHE A 221 14.90 -6.98 3.81
N CYS A 222 15.66 -7.34 4.85
CA CYS A 222 16.18 -8.69 5.03
C CYS A 222 15.08 -9.72 5.30
N PHE A 223 13.93 -9.33 5.87
CA PHE A 223 12.81 -10.23 6.13
C PHE A 223 11.87 -10.43 4.93
N LEU A 224 11.85 -9.52 3.95
CA LEU A 224 11.04 -9.65 2.73
C LEU A 224 11.24 -10.99 1.97
N PRO A 225 12.46 -11.50 1.73
CA PRO A 225 12.62 -12.78 1.03
C PRO A 225 12.08 -13.99 1.83
N PHE A 226 11.81 -13.83 3.13
CA PHE A 226 11.28 -14.88 4.01
C PHE A 226 9.79 -14.71 4.33
N SER A 227 9.16 -13.61 3.90
CA SER A 227 7.74 -13.36 4.12
C SER A 227 6.87 -14.11 3.11
N LYS A 228 5.63 -14.37 3.49
CA LYS A 228 4.61 -14.97 2.63
C LYS A 228 3.55 -13.91 2.29
N ASP A 229 3.09 -13.96 1.05
CA ASP A 229 1.89 -13.26 0.62
C ASP A 229 0.64 -13.92 1.21
N LYS A 230 -0.02 -13.24 2.15
CA LYS A 230 -1.27 -13.70 2.79
C LYS A 230 -2.54 -13.11 2.18
N GLY A 231 -2.42 -12.21 1.20
CA GLY A 231 -3.54 -11.44 0.65
C GLY A 231 -3.71 -11.50 -0.87
N ARG A 232 -2.84 -12.22 -1.59
CA ARG A 232 -2.93 -12.36 -3.04
C ARG A 232 -3.44 -13.76 -3.37
N SER A 233 -4.59 -13.84 -4.04
CA SER A 233 -5.00 -15.09 -4.68
C SER A 233 -3.91 -15.49 -5.67
N GLN A 234 -3.23 -16.61 -5.42
CA GLN A 234 -2.25 -17.12 -6.37
C GLN A 234 -2.99 -17.59 -7.61
N LEU A 235 -2.89 -16.83 -8.69
CA LEU A 235 -3.33 -17.25 -10.01
C LEU A 235 -2.39 -18.36 -10.47
N THR A 236 -2.82 -19.60 -10.29
CA THR A 236 -2.07 -20.78 -10.70
C THR A 236 -2.32 -21.01 -12.19
N GLY A 237 -1.67 -20.21 -13.04
CA GLY A 237 -1.69 -20.38 -14.49
C GLY A 237 -0.25 -20.40 -15.01
N GLN A 238 0.25 -21.58 -15.37
CA GLN A 238 1.49 -21.65 -16.16
C GLN A 238 1.15 -21.37 -17.62
N ILE A 239 1.61 -20.23 -18.15
CA ILE A 239 1.53 -19.92 -19.58
C ILE A 239 2.57 -20.78 -20.31
N GLN A 240 2.16 -21.91 -20.87
CA GLN A 240 2.94 -22.55 -21.92
C GLN A 240 2.74 -21.76 -23.21
N TYR A 241 3.73 -20.95 -23.57
CA TYR A 241 3.77 -20.29 -24.86
C TYR A 241 4.20 -21.34 -25.90
N GLU A 242 3.26 -21.93 -26.63
CA GLU A 242 3.57 -22.59 -27.90
C GLU A 242 3.65 -21.51 -28.98
N PRO A 243 4.83 -21.20 -29.52
CA PRO A 243 4.93 -20.32 -30.69
C PRO A 243 4.25 -21.00 -31.87
N SER A 244 3.20 -20.38 -32.40
CA SER A 244 2.60 -20.78 -33.68
C SER A 244 3.57 -20.45 -34.82
N GLU A 245 4.14 -21.48 -35.45
CA GLU A 245 4.88 -21.40 -36.73
C GLU A 245 3.97 -21.02 -37.91
#